data_AF-A0A947FLT6-F1
#
_entry.id   AF-A0A947FLT6-F1
#
_cell.length_a   1.000
_cell.length_b   1.000
_cell.length_c   1.000
_cell.angle_alpha   90.00
_cell.angle_beta   90.00
_cell.angle_gamma   90.00
#
_symmetry.space_group_name_H-M   'P 1'
#
loop_
_entity.id
_entity.type
_entity.pdbx_description
1 polymer ?
#
loop_
_entity_poly.entity_id
_entity_poly.type
_entity_poly.pdbx_seq_one_letter_code
_entity_poly.pdbx_strand_id
1 'polypeptide(L)'
;MRFLKLFIPLALMSIGLPLAGVILAGKPLDRYLEFPPRSVYVDHAGFSWWAFAATTLFIAVMVFPFLRRIVQTWLSAEDEPVNAAYFPWWGWLAVAWLAVAWLLAWNRFPWFESLQAFTFTMLWLGYIVIVNALTWWRTGRCMLTHRTWYLLALAPLSAIFWWFFEYLNRFVQNWFYIGIDSL
;
A
#
# COMPACT_ATOMS: atom_id res chain seq x y z
N MET A 1 10.12 13.07 -18.84
CA MET A 1 8.97 13.59 -19.64
C MET A 1 7.92 12.53 -19.99
N ARG A 2 8.28 11.33 -20.48
CA ARG A 2 7.30 10.28 -20.84
C ARG A 2 6.43 9.80 -19.66
N PHE A 3 7.01 9.71 -18.46
CA PHE A 3 6.29 9.36 -17.22
C PHE A 3 5.21 10.40 -16.87
N LEU A 4 5.56 11.70 -16.87
CA LEU A 4 4.63 12.80 -16.59
C LEU A 4 3.45 12.83 -17.59
N LYS A 5 3.71 12.54 -18.87
CA LYS A 5 2.68 12.47 -19.90
C LYS A 5 1.62 11.38 -19.67
N LEU A 6 1.94 10.32 -18.92
CA LEU A 6 0.99 9.28 -18.55
C LEU A 6 0.38 9.53 -17.18
N PHE A 7 1.20 9.97 -16.22
CA PHE A 7 0.79 10.15 -14.84
C PHE A 7 -0.22 11.29 -14.67
N ILE A 8 -0.03 12.42 -15.37
CA ILE A 8 -0.93 13.56 -15.26
C ILE A 8 -2.35 13.21 -15.75
N PRO A 9 -2.56 12.64 -16.96
CA PRO A 9 -3.89 12.21 -17.37
C PRO A 9 -4.50 11.18 -16.43
N LEU A 10 -3.72 10.21 -15.94
CA LEU A 10 -4.24 9.20 -14.99
C LEU A 10 -4.71 9.82 -13.69
N ALA A 11 -3.96 10.77 -13.13
CA ALA A 11 -4.35 11.51 -11.93
C ALA A 11 -5.62 12.34 -12.19
N LEU A 12 -5.67 13.08 -13.31
CA LEU A 12 -6.84 13.87 -13.70
C LEU A 12 -8.08 13.00 -13.93
N MET A 13 -7.94 11.85 -14.58
CA MET A 13 -9.04 10.89 -14.79
C MET A 13 -9.50 10.32 -13.46
N SER A 14 -8.58 9.95 -12.57
CA SER A 14 -8.92 9.36 -11.28
C SER A 14 -9.57 10.37 -10.32
N ILE A 15 -9.35 11.68 -10.51
CA ILE A 15 -10.09 12.75 -9.80
C ILE A 15 -11.41 13.07 -10.52
N GLY A 16 -11.38 13.24 -11.84
CA GLY A 16 -12.52 13.74 -12.61
C GLY A 16 -13.62 12.72 -12.82
N LEU A 17 -13.28 11.45 -13.08
CA LEU A 17 -14.27 10.42 -13.41
C LEU A 17 -15.22 10.07 -12.25
N PRO A 18 -14.76 9.96 -10.98
CA PRO A 18 -15.68 9.76 -9.86
C PRO A 18 -16.71 10.90 -9.74
N LEU A 19 -16.26 12.16 -9.84
CA LEU A 19 -17.13 13.34 -9.80
C LEU A 19 -18.12 13.36 -10.97
N ALA A 20 -17.64 13.09 -12.19
CA ALA A 20 -18.48 12.99 -13.37
C ALA A 20 -19.55 11.89 -13.19
N GLY A 21 -19.17 10.74 -12.60
CA GLY A 21 -20.09 9.65 -12.27
C GLY A 21 -21.20 10.09 -11.30
N VAL A 22 -20.87 10.85 -10.26
CA VAL A 22 -21.85 11.40 -9.31
C VAL A 22 -22.82 12.37 -9.99
N ILE A 23 -22.30 13.28 -10.82
CA ILE A 23 -23.09 14.25 -11.59
C ILE A 23 -24.05 13.53 -12.55
N LEU A 24 -23.53 12.55 -13.32
CA LEU A 24 -24.33 11.77 -14.27
C LEU A 24 -25.39 10.92 -13.58
N ALA A 25 -25.13 10.45 -12.36
CA ALA A 25 -26.09 9.71 -11.55
C ALA A 25 -27.14 10.61 -10.86
N GLY A 26 -27.05 11.94 -11.02
CA GLY A 26 -27.97 12.90 -10.37
C GLY A 26 -27.85 12.90 -8.84
N LYS A 27 -26.73 12.43 -8.29
CA LYS A 27 -26.49 12.39 -6.84
C LYS A 27 -25.92 13.73 -6.36
N PRO A 28 -26.22 14.16 -5.12
CA PRO A 28 -25.74 15.43 -4.63
C PRO A 28 -24.25 15.32 -4.23
N LEU A 29 -23.44 16.27 -4.72
CA LEU A 29 -21.96 16.23 -4.60
C LEU A 29 -21.47 16.48 -3.17
N ASP A 30 -22.25 17.22 -2.37
CA ASP A 30 -21.98 17.54 -0.96
C ASP A 30 -21.71 16.27 -0.14
N ARG A 31 -22.49 15.20 -0.34
CA ARG A 31 -22.31 13.90 0.34
C ARG A 31 -20.93 13.25 0.11
N TYR A 32 -20.28 13.55 -1.01
CA TYR A 32 -18.98 12.96 -1.36
C TYR A 32 -17.82 13.90 -1.02
N LEU A 33 -18.10 15.18 -0.74
CA LEU A 33 -17.10 16.21 -0.45
C LEU A 33 -17.14 16.71 1.00
N GLU A 34 -18.06 16.21 1.82
CA GLU A 34 -18.16 16.55 3.25
C GLU A 34 -16.90 16.16 4.05
N PHE A 35 -16.68 16.87 5.16
CA PHE A 35 -15.58 16.61 6.08
C PHE A 35 -16.02 16.90 7.53
N PRO A 36 -15.80 15.98 8.49
CA PRO A 36 -15.21 14.64 8.31
C PRO A 36 -16.14 13.73 7.48
N PRO A 37 -15.58 12.80 6.67
CA PRO A 37 -16.40 11.93 5.84
C PRO A 37 -17.27 11.01 6.72
N ARG A 38 -18.60 11.09 6.57
CA ARG A 38 -19.54 10.23 7.31
C ARG A 38 -19.95 9.05 6.42
N SER A 39 -19.82 7.84 6.94
CA SER A 39 -19.99 6.61 6.17
C SER A 39 -21.43 6.08 6.21
N VAL A 40 -22.37 6.79 5.57
CA VAL A 40 -23.82 6.46 5.68
C VAL A 40 -24.54 6.41 4.31
N TYR A 41 -23.82 6.41 3.18
CA TYR A 41 -24.44 6.72 1.88
C TYR A 41 -24.28 5.68 0.77
N VAL A 42 -23.38 4.70 0.92
CA VAL A 42 -23.14 3.68 -0.11
C VAL A 42 -23.68 2.33 0.35
N ASP A 43 -24.77 1.90 -0.29
CA ASP A 43 -25.25 0.53 -0.18
C ASP A 43 -24.38 -0.39 -1.04
N HIS A 44 -23.81 -1.43 -0.42
CA HIS A 44 -22.89 -2.33 -1.08
C HIS A 44 -23.66 -3.44 -1.75
N ALA A 45 -23.52 -3.56 -3.08
CA ALA A 45 -24.11 -4.66 -3.82
C ALA A 45 -23.61 -6.00 -3.25
N GLY A 46 -24.52 -6.98 -3.18
CA GLY A 46 -24.19 -8.33 -2.73
C GLY A 46 -23.13 -8.99 -3.62
N PHE A 47 -22.52 -10.07 -3.10
CA PHE A 47 -21.51 -10.81 -3.82
C PHE A 47 -22.05 -11.39 -5.13
N SER A 48 -21.30 -11.22 -6.22
CA SER A 48 -21.63 -11.77 -7.54
C SER A 48 -20.47 -12.61 -8.07
N TRP A 49 -20.74 -13.90 -8.29
CA TRP A 49 -19.77 -14.82 -8.89
C TRP A 49 -19.29 -14.37 -10.26
N TRP A 50 -20.16 -13.74 -11.06
CA TRP A 50 -19.81 -13.23 -12.38
C TRP A 50 -18.90 -12.02 -12.31
N ALA A 51 -19.21 -11.07 -11.43
CA ALA A 51 -18.35 -9.90 -11.21
C ALA A 51 -16.98 -10.33 -10.67
N PHE A 52 -16.96 -11.30 -9.74
CA PHE A 52 -15.74 -11.91 -9.23
C PHE A 52 -14.93 -12.56 -10.36
N ALA A 53 -15.51 -13.50 -11.12
CA ALA A 53 -14.82 -14.21 -12.19
C ALA A 53 -14.29 -13.27 -13.27
N ALA A 54 -15.08 -12.28 -13.69
CA ALA A 54 -14.67 -11.28 -14.68
C ALA A 54 -13.51 -10.43 -14.17
N THR A 55 -13.59 -9.95 -12.93
CA THR A 55 -12.52 -9.13 -12.32
C THR A 55 -11.25 -9.94 -12.11
N THR A 56 -11.35 -11.19 -11.63
CA THR A 56 -10.22 -12.10 -11.49
C THR A 56 -9.55 -12.39 -12.83
N LEU A 57 -10.33 -12.71 -13.88
CA LEU A 57 -9.79 -12.93 -15.21
C LEU A 57 -9.10 -11.69 -15.76
N PHE A 58 -9.72 -10.51 -15.61
CA PHE A 58 -9.14 -9.25 -16.04
C PHE A 58 -7.79 -8.99 -15.35
N ILE A 59 -7.73 -9.12 -14.02
CA ILE A 59 -6.49 -8.96 -13.24
C ILE A 59 -5.45 -9.98 -13.70
N ALA A 60 -5.84 -11.25 -13.86
CA ALA A 60 -4.93 -12.31 -14.29
C ALA A 60 -4.33 -12.00 -15.67
N VAL A 61 -5.14 -11.57 -16.64
CA VAL A 61 -4.67 -11.19 -17.99
C VAL A 61 -3.73 -9.99 -17.94
N MET A 62 -4.06 -8.96 -17.15
CA MET A 62 -3.20 -7.78 -16.99
C MET A 62 -1.87 -8.09 -16.32
N VAL A 63 -1.86 -8.98 -15.34
CA VAL A 63 -0.68 -9.34 -14.54
C VAL A 63 0.17 -10.43 -15.22
N PHE A 64 -0.44 -11.29 -16.04
CA PHE A 64 0.23 -12.40 -16.73
C PHE A 64 1.53 -12.03 -17.48
N PRO A 65 1.59 -10.98 -18.33
CA PRO A 65 2.83 -10.65 -19.03
C PRO A 65 3.97 -10.26 -18.07
N PHE A 66 3.65 -9.65 -16.92
CA PHE A 66 4.62 -9.31 -15.89
C PHE A 66 5.11 -10.57 -15.16
N LEU A 67 4.20 -11.46 -14.76
CA LEU A 67 4.57 -12.74 -14.14
C LEU A 67 5.42 -13.59 -15.07
N ARG A 68 5.02 -13.70 -16.34
CA ARG A 68 5.80 -14.41 -17.36
C ARG A 68 7.20 -13.82 -17.47
N ARG A 69 7.32 -12.49 -17.54
CA ARG A 69 8.62 -11.81 -17.61
C ARG A 69 9.46 -12.08 -16.38
N ILE A 70 8.89 -11.98 -15.17
CA ILE A 70 9.58 -12.25 -13.90
C ILE A 70 10.13 -13.69 -13.90
N VAL A 71 9.29 -14.67 -14.25
CA VAL A 71 9.69 -16.09 -14.30
C VAL A 71 10.78 -16.31 -15.35
N GLN A 72 10.65 -15.74 -16.55
CA GLN A 72 11.67 -15.83 -17.58
C GLN A 72 13.01 -15.24 -17.12
N THR A 73 13.00 -14.05 -16.52
CA THR A 73 14.21 -13.43 -15.99
C THR A 73 14.83 -14.22 -14.84
N TRP A 74 14.00 -14.86 -14.02
CA TRP A 74 14.48 -15.67 -12.90
C TRP A 74 15.13 -16.97 -13.38
N LEU A 75 14.54 -17.62 -14.38
CA LEU A 75 15.09 -18.84 -14.99
C LEU A 75 16.36 -18.56 -15.81
N SER A 76 16.51 -17.35 -16.35
CA SER A 76 17.69 -16.94 -17.13
C SER A 76 18.75 -16.20 -16.30
N ALA A 77 18.55 -16.04 -14.99
CA ALA A 77 19.52 -15.33 -14.15
C ALA A 77 20.74 -16.23 -13.89
N GLU A 78 21.83 -15.96 -14.59
CA GLU A 78 23.17 -16.54 -14.35
C GLU A 78 24.00 -15.73 -13.33
N ASP A 79 23.36 -14.87 -12.52
CA ASP A 79 24.08 -13.99 -11.60
C ASP A 79 24.76 -14.80 -10.48
N GLU A 80 26.09 -14.88 -10.52
CA GLU A 80 26.94 -15.20 -9.36
C GLU A 80 26.61 -14.22 -8.23
N PRO A 81 25.99 -14.67 -7.12
CA PRO A 81 25.62 -13.75 -6.07
C PRO A 81 26.89 -13.20 -5.42
N VAL A 82 27.08 -11.89 -5.47
CA VAL A 82 27.98 -11.18 -4.55
C VAL A 82 27.30 -11.19 -3.19
N ASN A 83 27.24 -12.38 -2.56
CA ASN A 83 26.72 -12.52 -1.22
C ASN A 83 27.65 -11.74 -0.30
N ALA A 84 27.12 -10.78 0.43
CA ALA A 84 27.78 -10.37 1.66
C ALA A 84 27.91 -11.64 2.52
N ALA A 85 29.11 -11.93 3.03
CA ALA A 85 29.40 -13.21 3.70
C ALA A 85 28.41 -13.55 4.84
N TYR A 86 27.72 -12.54 5.39
CA TYR A 86 26.76 -12.68 6.48
C TYR A 86 25.54 -11.77 6.31
N PHE A 87 24.40 -12.21 6.85
CA PHE A 87 23.23 -11.36 7.03
C PHE A 87 23.55 -10.26 8.05
N PRO A 88 23.22 -8.98 7.78
CA PRO A 88 23.65 -7.90 8.65
C PRO A 88 22.95 -7.93 10.02
N TRP A 89 23.67 -7.53 11.07
CA TRP A 89 23.15 -7.50 12.46
C TRP A 89 21.87 -6.67 12.62
N TRP A 90 21.78 -5.54 11.91
CA TRP A 90 20.60 -4.68 11.92
C TRP A 90 19.38 -5.35 11.25
N GLY A 91 19.61 -6.33 10.37
CA GLY A 91 18.56 -7.18 9.83
C GLY A 91 17.98 -8.10 10.89
N TRP A 92 18.83 -8.73 11.71
CA TRP A 92 18.38 -9.56 12.84
C TRP A 92 17.61 -8.75 13.88
N LEU A 93 18.05 -7.53 14.17
CA LEU A 93 17.29 -6.61 15.03
C LEU A 93 15.92 -6.28 14.44
N ALA A 94 15.83 -6.08 13.14
CA ALA A 94 14.55 -5.83 12.48
C ALA A 94 13.62 -7.05 12.50
N VAL A 95 14.16 -8.26 12.38
CA VAL A 95 13.39 -9.51 12.56
C VAL A 95 12.85 -9.61 13.98
N ALA A 96 13.69 -9.37 14.99
CA ALA A 96 13.26 -9.37 16.38
C ALA A 96 12.20 -8.29 16.63
N TRP A 97 12.42 -7.06 16.14
CA TRP A 97 11.46 -5.96 16.19
C TRP A 97 10.11 -6.35 15.56
N LEU A 98 10.13 -6.92 14.35
CA LEU A 98 8.92 -7.32 13.65
C LEU A 98 8.16 -8.38 14.44
N ALA A 99 8.87 -9.37 15.01
CA ALA A 99 8.26 -10.41 15.84
C ALA A 99 7.62 -9.82 17.11
N VAL A 100 8.30 -8.90 17.80
CA VAL A 100 7.72 -8.21 18.97
C VAL A 100 6.51 -7.37 18.56
N ALA A 101 6.62 -6.55 17.51
CA ALA A 101 5.52 -5.74 17.00
C ALA A 101 4.32 -6.61 16.57
N TRP A 102 4.56 -7.78 16.00
CA TRP A 102 3.53 -8.76 15.65
C TRP A 102 2.84 -9.30 16.90
N LEU A 103 3.59 -9.71 17.91
CA LEU A 103 3.02 -10.16 19.18
C LEU A 103 2.15 -9.06 19.82
N LEU A 104 2.62 -7.81 19.82
CA LEU A 104 1.89 -6.67 20.37
C LEU A 104 0.63 -6.31 19.54
N ALA A 105 0.70 -6.46 18.21
CA ALA A 105 -0.43 -6.22 17.33
C ALA A 105 -1.57 -7.22 17.58
N TRP A 106 -1.24 -8.50 17.71
CA TRP A 106 -2.23 -9.59 17.73
C TRP A 106 -2.64 -10.05 19.14
N ASN A 107 -2.02 -9.53 20.19
CA ASN A 107 -2.42 -9.80 21.58
C ASN A 107 -2.95 -8.52 22.25
N ARG A 108 -4.04 -8.66 23.01
CA ARG A 108 -4.69 -7.54 23.72
C ARG A 108 -4.09 -7.37 25.11
N PHE A 109 -2.87 -6.83 25.17
CA PHE A 109 -2.22 -6.53 26.44
C PHE A 109 -2.79 -5.24 27.05
N PRO A 110 -3.33 -5.25 28.29
CA PRO A 110 -3.95 -4.07 28.89
C PRO A 110 -3.01 -2.85 28.98
N TRP A 111 -1.72 -3.08 29.25
CA TRP A 111 -0.72 -2.02 29.34
C TRP A 111 -0.32 -1.42 27.98
N PHE A 112 -0.72 -2.04 26.87
CA PHE A 112 -0.35 -1.62 25.51
C PHE A 112 -1.55 -1.12 24.68
N GLU A 113 -2.74 -1.06 25.26
CA GLU A 113 -3.99 -0.73 24.57
C GLU A 113 -3.92 0.60 23.79
N SER A 114 -3.40 1.66 24.41
CA SER A 114 -3.27 2.99 23.81
C SER A 114 -2.32 3.02 22.61
N LEU A 115 -1.33 2.12 22.57
CA LEU A 115 -0.34 2.05 21.51
C LEU A 115 -0.69 1.04 20.42
N GLN A 116 -1.71 0.20 20.65
CA GLN A 116 -2.05 -0.90 19.75
C GLN A 116 -2.44 -0.41 18.35
N ALA A 117 -3.08 0.76 18.25
CA ALA A 117 -3.42 1.40 16.97
C ALA A 117 -2.19 1.75 16.12
N PHE A 118 -1.01 1.94 16.72
CA PHE A 118 0.22 2.31 16.01
C PHE A 118 1.09 1.11 15.60
N THR A 119 0.67 -0.11 15.94
CA THR A 119 1.42 -1.34 15.63
C THR A 119 1.60 -1.57 14.14
N PHE A 120 0.68 -1.07 13.31
CA PHE A 120 0.82 -1.06 11.86
C PHE A 120 2.13 -0.40 11.41
N THR A 121 2.42 0.81 11.92
CA THR A 121 3.67 1.52 11.62
C THR A 121 4.89 0.75 12.10
N MET A 122 4.82 0.16 13.30
CA MET A 122 5.92 -0.64 13.86
C MET A 122 6.24 -1.85 12.98
N LEU A 123 5.20 -2.58 12.52
CA LEU A 123 5.33 -3.73 11.62
C LEU A 123 5.92 -3.32 10.27
N TRP A 124 5.40 -2.24 9.66
CA TRP A 124 5.88 -1.76 8.38
C TRP A 124 7.33 -1.31 8.41
N LEU A 125 7.76 -0.61 9.45
CA LEU A 125 9.16 -0.22 9.61
C LEU A 125 10.08 -1.44 9.73
N GLY A 126 9.68 -2.45 10.53
CA GLY A 126 10.41 -3.71 10.64
C GLY A 126 10.55 -4.40 9.27
N TYR A 127 9.45 -4.50 8.51
CA TYR A 127 9.45 -5.06 7.17
C TYR A 127 10.39 -4.32 6.21
N ILE A 128 10.34 -2.97 6.16
CA ILE A 128 11.20 -2.16 5.29
C ILE A 128 12.68 -2.43 5.57
N VAL A 129 13.06 -2.52 6.85
CA VAL A 129 14.45 -2.80 7.23
C VAL A 129 14.83 -4.24 6.86
N ILE A 130 13.97 -5.24 7.09
CA ILE A 130 14.23 -6.64 6.70
C ILE A 130 14.45 -6.77 5.18
N VAL A 131 13.61 -6.15 4.35
CA VAL A 131 13.78 -6.17 2.89
C VAL A 131 15.10 -5.53 2.46
N ASN A 132 15.49 -4.43 3.11
CA ASN A 132 16.80 -3.83 2.86
C ASN A 132 17.95 -4.74 3.32
N ALA A 133 17.79 -5.47 4.43
CA ALA A 133 18.78 -6.44 4.92
C ALA A 133 18.96 -7.61 3.95
N LEU A 134 17.86 -8.14 3.42
CA LEU A 134 17.88 -9.20 2.41
C LEU A 134 18.53 -8.70 1.11
N THR A 135 18.24 -7.46 0.70
CA THR A 135 18.85 -6.85 -0.49
C THR A 135 20.36 -6.66 -0.29
N TRP A 136 20.76 -6.19 0.89
CA TRP A 136 22.17 -6.08 1.29
C TRP A 136 22.86 -7.44 1.27
N TRP A 137 22.22 -8.45 1.83
CA TRP A 137 22.77 -9.80 1.90
C TRP A 137 23.02 -10.39 0.50
N ARG A 138 22.08 -10.17 -0.43
CA ARG A 138 22.18 -10.65 -1.83
C ARG A 138 23.16 -9.89 -2.73
N THR A 139 23.33 -8.58 -2.51
CA THR A 139 24.00 -7.71 -3.50
C THR A 139 25.09 -6.81 -2.92
N GLY A 140 25.31 -6.86 -1.60
CA GLY A 140 26.23 -5.99 -0.88
C GLY A 140 25.82 -4.51 -0.84
N ARG A 141 24.65 -4.14 -1.38
CA ARG A 141 24.13 -2.76 -1.41
C ARG A 141 22.62 -2.74 -1.18
N CYS A 142 22.10 -1.71 -0.52
CA CYS A 142 20.65 -1.53 -0.35
C CYS A 142 20.28 -0.05 -0.25
N MET A 143 19.00 0.27 -0.40
CA MET A 143 18.55 1.67 -0.36
C MET A 143 18.80 2.30 1.01
N LEU A 144 18.62 1.54 2.09
CA LEU A 144 18.81 2.03 3.45
C LEU A 144 20.23 2.60 3.69
N THR A 145 21.26 1.98 3.12
CA THR A 145 22.67 2.39 3.32
C THR A 145 23.25 3.20 2.17
N HIS A 146 22.82 2.97 0.92
CA HIS A 146 23.40 3.58 -0.28
C HIS A 146 22.52 4.66 -0.92
N ARG A 147 21.24 4.74 -0.55
CA ARG A 147 20.28 5.73 -1.09
C ARG A 147 19.27 6.17 -0.03
N THR A 148 19.75 6.47 1.18
CA THR A 148 18.89 6.72 2.35
C THR A 148 17.91 7.87 2.11
N TRP A 149 18.34 8.96 1.48
CA TRP A 149 17.44 10.08 1.16
C TRP A 149 16.37 9.73 0.15
N TYR A 150 16.67 8.87 -0.83
CA TYR A 150 15.66 8.37 -1.75
C TYR A 150 14.63 7.52 -1.00
N LEU A 151 15.08 6.61 -0.11
CA LEU A 151 14.18 5.83 0.73
C LEU A 151 13.29 6.73 1.61
N LEU A 152 13.86 7.74 2.25
CA LEU A 152 13.11 8.68 3.08
C LEU A 152 12.12 9.52 2.26
N ALA A 153 12.46 9.89 1.02
CA ALA A 153 11.55 10.59 0.11
C ALA A 153 10.36 9.72 -0.36
N LEU A 154 10.45 8.39 -0.27
CA LEU A 154 9.30 7.52 -0.56
C LEU A 154 8.19 7.65 0.49
N ALA A 155 8.51 8.04 1.73
CA ALA A 155 7.51 8.24 2.78
C ALA A 155 6.52 9.39 2.48
N PRO A 156 6.95 10.64 2.22
CA PRO A 156 6.04 11.71 1.85
C PRO A 156 5.35 11.44 0.51
N LEU A 157 6.03 10.79 -0.44
CA LEU A 157 5.38 10.36 -1.69
C LEU A 157 4.24 9.37 -1.40
N SER A 158 4.47 8.37 -0.54
CA SER A 158 3.44 7.43 -0.11
C SER A 158 2.29 8.12 0.63
N ALA A 159 2.56 9.15 1.42
CA ALA A 159 1.52 9.94 2.08
C ALA A 159 0.63 10.69 1.08
N ILE A 160 1.20 11.21 -0.02
CA ILE A 160 0.41 11.82 -1.12
C ILE A 160 -0.51 10.76 -1.75
N PHE A 161 0.01 9.56 -2.01
CA PHE A 161 -0.83 8.46 -2.53
C PHE A 161 -1.92 8.07 -1.52
N TRP A 162 -1.64 8.08 -0.22
CA TRP A 162 -2.65 7.83 0.81
C TRP A 162 -3.82 8.82 0.72
N TRP A 163 -3.54 10.12 0.59
CA TRP A 163 -4.61 11.13 0.41
C TRP A 163 -5.41 10.92 -0.88
N PHE A 164 -4.76 10.38 -1.92
CA PHE A 164 -5.46 9.99 -3.14
C PHE A 164 -6.41 8.82 -2.91
N PHE A 165 -5.97 7.80 -2.17
CA PHE A 165 -6.80 6.68 -1.75
C PHE A 165 -7.96 7.16 -0.87
N GLU A 166 -7.72 8.07 0.06
CA GLU A 166 -8.74 8.67 0.92
C GLU A 166 -9.79 9.44 0.10
N TYR A 167 -9.34 10.19 -0.91
CA TYR A 167 -10.23 10.85 -1.86
C TYR A 167 -11.14 9.85 -2.58
N LEU A 168 -10.58 8.77 -3.13
CA LEU A 168 -11.36 7.74 -3.81
C LEU A 168 -12.29 6.99 -2.84
N ASN A 169 -11.85 6.77 -1.61
CA ASN A 169 -12.61 6.11 -0.56
C ASN A 169 -13.92 6.85 -0.24
N ARG A 170 -14.00 8.16 -0.46
CA ARG A 170 -15.27 8.92 -0.32
C ARG A 170 -16.38 8.43 -1.24
N PHE A 171 -16.04 7.87 -2.41
CA PHE A 171 -17.02 7.40 -3.40
C PHE A 171 -17.40 5.94 -3.21
N VAL A 172 -16.43 5.11 -2.81
CA VAL A 172 -16.61 3.65 -2.66
C VAL A 172 -16.93 3.23 -1.24
N GLN A 173 -16.54 4.04 -0.24
CA GLN A 173 -16.69 3.77 1.19
C GLN A 173 -16.14 2.40 1.61
N ASN A 174 -14.95 2.03 1.12
CA ASN A 174 -14.28 0.77 1.44
C ASN A 174 -13.91 0.66 2.93
N TRP A 175 -13.58 1.78 3.57
CA TRP A 175 -13.36 1.87 5.00
C TRP A 175 -13.90 3.19 5.55
N PHE A 176 -14.09 3.24 6.86
CA PHE A 176 -14.48 4.43 7.58
C PHE A 176 -13.77 4.51 8.92
N TYR A 177 -13.61 5.72 9.43
CA TYR A 177 -13.02 5.95 10.74
C TYR A 177 -14.06 5.71 11.83
N ILE A 178 -13.66 5.00 12.87
CA ILE A 178 -14.48 4.75 14.07
C ILE A 178 -13.97 5.70 15.17
N GLY A 179 -14.87 6.19 16.03
CA GLY A 179 -14.48 7.03 17.17
C GLY A 179 -14.20 8.50 16.79
N ILE A 180 -14.69 8.94 15.62
CA ILE A 180 -14.61 10.33 15.15
C ILE A 180 -15.94 11.09 15.26
N ASP A 181 -17.02 10.43 15.71
CA ASP A 181 -18.37 11.02 15.76
C ASP A 181 -18.50 12.19 16.76
N SER A 182 -17.53 12.34 17.66
CA SER A 182 -17.47 13.40 18.68
C SER A 182 -16.46 14.52 18.37
N LEU A 183 -15.88 14.56 17.17
CA LEU A 183 -15.05 15.66 16.67
C LEU A 183 -15.91 16.68 15.92
#